data_AF-A0AAD9JJQ6-F1
#
_entry.id   AF-A0AAD9JJQ6-F1
#
_cell.length_a   1.000
_cell.length_b   1.000
_cell.length_c   1.000
_cell.angle_alpha   90.00
_cell.angle_beta   90.00
_cell.angle_gamma   90.00
#
_symmetry.space_group_name_H-M   'P 1'
#
loop_
_entity.id
_entity.type
_entity.pdbx_description
1 polymer ?
#
loop_
_entity_poly.entity_id
_entity_poly.type
_entity_poly.pdbx_seq_one_letter_code
_entity_poly.pdbx_strand_id
1 'polypeptide(L)'
;MGTFGGHVLPGSFFIIFSLWWTVNVFSRYYSSLLHGKKSYVSMTTYPCPCLCGRFREWEVEGLVKIVFTAIGFTLEIITAMPEALVLSFAAEGILFKYHLMDRDQLDILIHTLLVWVIFLTVLVLVIEMRFRDQVLVSLTRAYLVLVQGTWFWQIAFILYNPLPHSGNWDPDKRDHLLMSAMIFAWHMAVDFIVMLVIGVIIASYHRRNGASHHHSDEEGVTMNLIKQDHNGRAILKLADSDSDFEYEKTN
;
A
#
# COMPACT_ATOMS: atom_id res chain seq x y z
N MET A 1 -24.17 15.61 10.17
CA MET A 1 -23.08 16.61 10.29
C MET A 1 -21.89 15.85 10.84
N GLY A 2 -20.83 15.65 10.06
CA GLY A 2 -19.61 15.04 10.58
C GLY A 2 -18.90 15.97 11.57
N THR A 3 -17.81 15.50 12.16
CA THR A 3 -16.87 16.35 12.91
C THR A 3 -15.52 16.32 12.21
N PHE A 4 -14.64 17.28 12.50
CA PHE A 4 -13.25 17.22 12.03
C PHE A 4 -12.60 15.88 12.37
N GLY A 5 -12.77 15.41 13.62
CA GLY A 5 -12.29 14.11 14.08
C GLY A 5 -12.90 12.93 13.32
N GLY A 6 -14.19 13.01 12.98
CA GLY A 6 -14.90 11.99 12.19
C GLY A 6 -14.36 11.80 10.77
N HIS A 7 -13.64 12.79 10.21
CA HIS A 7 -12.99 12.68 8.91
C HIS A 7 -11.50 12.33 9.04
N VAL A 8 -10.80 12.96 9.97
CA VAL A 8 -9.35 12.75 10.18
C VAL A 8 -9.04 11.33 10.66
N LEU A 9 -9.87 10.76 11.54
CA LEU A 9 -9.65 9.43 12.10
C LEU A 9 -9.68 8.33 11.02
N PRO A 10 -10.77 8.15 10.23
CA PRO A 10 -10.78 7.16 9.14
C PRO A 10 -9.72 7.48 8.07
N GLY A 11 -9.49 8.76 7.76
CA GLY A 11 -8.45 9.17 6.82
C GLY A 11 -7.05 8.70 7.23
N SER A 12 -6.71 8.84 8.51
CA SER A 12 -5.41 8.41 9.06
C SER A 12 -5.22 6.89 8.97
N PHE A 13 -6.26 6.11 9.23
CA PHE A 13 -6.20 4.65 9.05
C PHE A 13 -5.90 4.28 7.60
N PHE A 14 -6.63 4.86 6.63
CA PHE A 14 -6.40 4.58 5.22
C PHE A 14 -4.99 4.95 4.77
N ILE A 15 -4.43 6.08 5.22
CA ILE A 15 -3.06 6.50 4.92
C ILE A 15 -2.03 5.49 5.45
N ILE A 16 -2.15 5.07 6.70
CA ILE A 16 -1.19 4.13 7.31
C ILE A 16 -1.21 2.80 6.55
N PHE A 17 -2.40 2.25 6.26
CA PHE A 17 -2.53 0.99 5.53
C PHE A 17 -2.03 1.09 4.09
N SER A 18 -2.30 2.19 3.39
CA SER A 18 -1.88 2.35 1.99
C SER A 18 -0.36 2.52 1.86
N LEU A 19 0.28 3.28 2.75
CA LEU A 19 1.74 3.42 2.80
C LEU A 19 2.39 2.08 3.14
N TRP A 20 1.85 1.36 4.11
CA TRP A 20 2.29 0.01 4.45
C TRP A 20 2.26 -0.94 3.25
N TRP A 21 1.14 -1.00 2.53
CA TRP A 21 1.04 -1.81 1.31
C TRP A 21 2.01 -1.36 0.24
N THR A 22 2.14 -0.05 0.01
CA THR A 22 3.05 0.49 -1.00
C THR A 22 4.48 0.03 -0.76
N VAL A 23 4.97 0.14 0.49
CA VAL A 23 6.31 -0.28 0.86
C VAL A 23 6.50 -1.79 0.62
N ASN A 24 5.57 -2.60 1.11
CA ASN A 24 5.69 -4.05 1.00
C ASN A 24 5.57 -4.58 -0.44
N VAL A 25 4.68 -3.99 -1.25
CA VAL A 25 4.53 -4.33 -2.68
C VAL A 25 5.85 -4.04 -3.40
N PHE A 26 6.44 -2.86 -3.22
CA PHE A 26 7.72 -2.51 -3.83
C PHE A 26 8.87 -3.38 -3.33
N SER A 27 8.99 -3.61 -2.02
CA SER A 27 10.07 -4.44 -1.46
C SER A 27 10.04 -5.86 -2.01
N ARG A 28 8.85 -6.49 -2.12
CA ARG A 28 8.73 -7.83 -2.71
C ARG A 28 8.99 -7.83 -4.21
N TYR A 29 8.53 -6.81 -4.93
CA TYR A 29 8.77 -6.66 -6.36
C TYR A 29 10.29 -6.57 -6.65
N TYR A 30 11.01 -5.66 -5.97
CA TYR A 30 12.45 -5.52 -6.15
C TYR A 30 13.25 -6.72 -5.62
N SER A 31 12.81 -7.38 -4.54
CA SER A 31 13.42 -8.62 -4.07
C SER A 31 13.27 -9.76 -5.08
N SER A 32 12.11 -9.85 -5.74
CA SER A 32 11.82 -10.83 -6.80
C SER A 32 12.71 -10.58 -8.03
N LEU A 33 12.87 -9.31 -8.43
CA LEU A 33 13.76 -8.93 -9.53
C LEU A 33 15.24 -9.24 -9.25
N LEU A 34 15.71 -9.04 -8.02
CA LEU A 34 17.13 -9.23 -7.69
C LEU A 34 17.52 -10.71 -7.46
N HIS A 35 16.63 -11.53 -6.90
CA HIS A 35 16.98 -12.91 -6.54
C HIS A 35 16.57 -13.96 -7.59
N GLY A 36 15.84 -13.58 -8.65
CA GLY A 36 15.52 -14.42 -9.82
C GLY A 36 14.72 -15.71 -9.55
N LYS A 37 14.42 -16.05 -8.29
CA LYS A 37 13.93 -17.39 -7.89
C LYS A 37 12.42 -17.48 -7.62
N LYS A 38 11.67 -16.36 -7.55
CA LYS A 38 10.21 -16.37 -7.28
C LYS A 38 9.49 -15.26 -8.02
N SER A 39 8.44 -15.60 -8.80
CA SER A 39 7.52 -14.63 -9.41
C SER A 39 6.80 -13.80 -8.34
N TYR A 40 6.59 -12.50 -8.61
CA TYR A 40 5.75 -11.66 -7.76
C TYR A 40 4.32 -12.23 -7.73
N VAL A 41 3.77 -12.35 -6.53
CA VAL A 41 2.37 -12.69 -6.30
C VAL A 41 1.83 -11.70 -5.29
N SER A 42 0.75 -11.01 -5.64
CA SER A 42 0.01 -10.14 -4.73
C SER A 42 -0.48 -10.95 -3.54
N MET A 43 -0.20 -10.44 -2.34
CA MET A 43 -0.56 -11.09 -1.09
C MET A 43 -1.32 -10.07 -0.25
N THR A 44 -2.45 -10.49 0.30
CA THR A 44 -3.39 -9.64 1.04
C THR A 44 -2.87 -9.22 2.42
N THR A 45 -1.77 -9.86 2.87
CA THR A 45 -1.14 -9.66 4.18
C THR A 45 0.38 -9.62 4.04
N TYR A 46 1.01 -8.68 4.75
CA TYR A 46 2.46 -8.57 4.85
C TYR A 46 2.91 -8.75 6.30
N PRO A 47 3.96 -9.57 6.56
CA PRO A 47 4.48 -9.74 7.92
C PRO A 47 5.14 -8.44 8.41
N CYS A 48 4.87 -8.02 9.67
CA CYS A 48 5.50 -6.81 10.20
C CYS A 48 6.98 -7.06 10.57
N PRO A 49 7.95 -6.28 10.04
CA PRO A 49 9.35 -6.35 10.47
C PRO A 49 9.55 -5.90 11.92
N CYS A 50 8.57 -5.20 12.50
CA CYS A 50 8.60 -4.65 13.85
C CYS A 50 8.42 -5.69 14.97
N LEU A 51 7.94 -6.89 14.64
CA LEU A 51 7.66 -7.96 15.60
C LEU A 51 8.76 -9.03 15.53
N CYS A 52 9.53 -9.18 16.61
CA CYS A 52 10.60 -10.18 16.70
C CYS A 52 10.05 -11.58 17.06
N GLY A 53 10.58 -12.63 16.41
CA GLY A 53 10.37 -14.04 16.79
C GLY A 53 9.23 -14.77 16.07
N ARG A 54 8.60 -15.74 16.76
CA ARG A 54 7.58 -16.68 16.24
C ARG A 54 6.27 -16.02 15.76
N PHE A 55 6.12 -14.72 16.01
CA PHE A 55 4.99 -13.89 15.57
C PHE A 55 5.18 -13.29 14.16
N ARG A 56 6.38 -13.41 13.57
CA ARG A 56 6.71 -12.98 12.20
C ARG A 56 5.92 -13.74 11.12
N GLU A 57 5.45 -14.94 11.45
CA GLU A 57 4.66 -15.80 10.55
C GLU A 57 3.14 -15.65 10.74
N TRP A 58 2.71 -14.90 11.75
CA TRP A 58 1.28 -14.73 12.00
C TRP A 58 0.71 -13.63 11.09
N GLU A 59 -0.46 -13.89 10.50
CA GLU A 59 -1.21 -12.95 9.66
C GLU A 59 -1.84 -11.81 10.49
N VAL A 60 -1.03 -11.10 11.27
CA VAL A 60 -1.46 -10.03 12.19
C VAL A 60 -2.26 -8.97 11.45
N GLU A 61 -1.93 -8.67 10.20
CA GLU A 61 -2.69 -7.75 9.36
C GLU A 61 -4.11 -8.25 9.06
N GLY A 62 -4.27 -9.54 8.75
CA GLY A 62 -5.59 -10.14 8.52
C GLY A 62 -6.42 -10.14 9.79
N LEU A 63 -5.80 -10.50 10.92
CA LEU A 63 -6.45 -10.48 12.23
C LEU A 63 -6.85 -9.07 12.65
N VAL A 64 -5.99 -8.07 12.48
CA VAL A 64 -6.28 -6.67 12.76
C VAL A 64 -7.44 -6.18 11.88
N LYS A 65 -7.44 -6.46 10.57
CA LYS A 65 -8.56 -6.10 9.69
C LYS A 65 -9.86 -6.77 10.14
N ILE A 66 -9.85 -8.07 10.39
CA ILE A 66 -11.03 -8.82 10.82
C ILE A 66 -11.54 -8.29 12.17
N VAL A 67 -10.65 -8.05 13.13
CA VAL A 67 -11.02 -7.57 14.48
C VAL A 67 -11.54 -6.14 14.42
N PHE A 68 -10.90 -5.22 13.70
CA PHE A 68 -11.37 -3.84 13.60
C PHE A 68 -12.67 -3.73 12.80
N THR A 69 -12.81 -4.48 11.69
CA THR A 69 -14.07 -4.53 10.94
C THR A 69 -15.16 -5.22 11.76
N ALA A 70 -14.86 -6.29 12.49
CA ALA A 70 -15.82 -6.93 13.39
C ALA A 70 -16.22 -6.01 14.54
N ILE A 71 -15.30 -5.24 15.12
CA ILE A 71 -15.61 -4.24 16.15
C ILE A 71 -16.47 -3.12 15.54
N GLY A 72 -16.12 -2.59 14.37
CA GLY A 72 -16.92 -1.56 13.68
C GLY A 72 -18.32 -2.05 13.37
N PHE A 73 -18.44 -3.24 12.79
CA PHE A 73 -19.70 -3.90 12.47
C PHE A 73 -20.52 -4.25 13.72
N THR A 74 -19.86 -4.70 14.79
CA THR A 74 -20.52 -5.00 16.08
C THR A 74 -20.97 -3.72 16.78
N LEU A 75 -20.17 -2.65 16.74
CA LEU A 75 -20.56 -1.34 17.26
C LEU A 75 -21.75 -0.79 16.47
N GLU A 76 -21.72 -0.90 15.14
CA GLU A 76 -22.84 -0.54 14.27
C GLU A 76 -24.07 -1.42 14.54
N ILE A 77 -23.96 -2.73 14.73
CA ILE A 77 -25.09 -3.62 15.07
C ILE A 77 -25.64 -3.36 16.48
N ILE A 78 -24.78 -3.04 17.45
CA ILE A 78 -25.22 -2.75 18.81
C ILE A 78 -25.89 -1.37 18.88
N THR A 79 -25.43 -0.40 18.10
CA THR A 79 -26.08 0.92 17.99
C THR A 79 -27.25 0.96 17.00
N ALA A 80 -27.31 0.05 16.03
CA ALA A 80 -28.35 -0.05 15.02
C ALA A 80 -29.11 -1.39 15.14
N MET A 81 -30.34 -1.31 15.64
CA MET A 81 -31.29 -2.44 15.78
C MET A 81 -31.35 -3.30 14.48
N PRO A 82 -31.68 -4.60 14.50
CA PRO A 82 -31.57 -5.47 13.32
C PRO A 82 -32.46 -5.08 12.11
N GLU A 83 -33.52 -4.29 12.31
CA GLU A 83 -34.29 -3.67 11.21
C GLU A 83 -33.58 -2.46 10.57
N ALA A 84 -32.58 -1.93 11.28
CA ALA A 84 -31.82 -0.75 10.95
C ALA A 84 -30.70 -0.98 9.93
N LEU A 85 -30.34 -2.20 9.49
CA LEU A 85 -29.32 -2.37 8.43
C LEU A 85 -29.90 -2.18 7.03
N VAL A 86 -31.05 -2.79 6.74
CA VAL A 86 -31.79 -2.54 5.49
C VAL A 86 -32.36 -1.13 5.51
N LEU A 87 -32.85 -0.68 6.67
CA LEU A 87 -33.22 0.73 6.88
C LEU A 87 -31.99 1.65 6.93
N SER A 88 -30.76 1.22 7.23
CA SER A 88 -29.55 2.08 7.18
C SER A 88 -29.12 2.26 5.74
N PHE A 89 -29.04 1.23 4.91
CA PHE A 89 -28.72 1.43 3.49
C PHE A 89 -29.88 2.11 2.72
N ALA A 90 -31.14 1.81 3.07
CA ALA A 90 -32.29 2.48 2.49
C ALA A 90 -32.45 3.90 3.04
N ALA A 91 -32.23 4.15 4.32
CA ALA A 91 -32.20 5.50 4.89
C ALA A 91 -30.95 6.23 4.43
N GLU A 92 -29.79 5.64 4.23
CA GLU A 92 -28.61 6.28 3.66
C GLU A 92 -28.88 6.64 2.20
N GLY A 93 -29.51 5.78 1.40
CA GLY A 93 -29.97 6.11 0.04
C GLY A 93 -31.09 7.16 -0.03
N ILE A 94 -32.05 7.14 0.90
CA ILE A 94 -33.18 8.10 0.99
C ILE A 94 -32.72 9.42 1.63
N LEU A 95 -31.83 9.38 2.61
CA LEU A 95 -31.16 10.52 3.23
C LEU A 95 -30.19 11.12 2.21
N PHE A 96 -29.44 10.37 1.42
CA PHE A 96 -28.75 10.94 0.26
C PHE A 96 -29.76 11.60 -0.69
N LYS A 97 -30.86 10.93 -1.08
CA LYS A 97 -31.83 11.53 -2.03
C LYS A 97 -32.53 12.80 -1.51
N TYR A 98 -32.89 12.89 -0.23
CA TYR A 98 -33.67 14.00 0.34
C TYR A 98 -32.83 15.02 1.14
N HIS A 99 -31.63 14.66 1.60
CA HIS A 99 -30.68 15.59 2.24
C HIS A 99 -29.85 16.36 1.19
N LEU A 100 -29.75 15.86 -0.06
CA LEU A 100 -29.21 16.61 -1.21
C LEU A 100 -30.11 17.79 -1.66
N MET A 101 -31.35 17.88 -1.18
CA MET A 101 -32.26 18.98 -1.52
C MET A 101 -32.09 20.24 -0.65
N ASP A 102 -31.30 20.18 0.42
CA ASP A 102 -31.20 21.27 1.42
C ASP A 102 -29.77 21.51 1.93
N ARG A 103 -28.75 21.12 1.14
CA ARG A 103 -27.33 21.18 1.53
C ARG A 103 -26.45 21.93 0.54
N ASP A 104 -25.57 22.73 1.12
CA ASP A 104 -24.36 23.35 0.56
C ASP A 104 -23.73 22.52 -0.57
N GLN A 105 -23.70 23.06 -1.80
CA GLN A 105 -23.26 22.35 -3.00
C GLN A 105 -21.80 21.86 -2.90
N LEU A 106 -20.97 22.56 -2.13
CA LEU A 106 -19.58 22.19 -1.87
C LEU A 106 -19.47 20.87 -1.09
N ASP A 107 -20.29 20.65 -0.06
CA ASP A 107 -20.26 19.43 0.76
C ASP A 107 -20.62 18.19 -0.08
N ILE A 108 -21.61 18.35 -0.96
CA ILE A 108 -22.06 17.32 -1.90
C ILE A 108 -20.93 16.96 -2.86
N LEU A 109 -20.26 17.95 -3.45
CA LEU A 109 -19.22 17.74 -4.44
C LEU A 109 -18.02 16.99 -3.86
N ILE A 110 -17.49 17.44 -2.72
CA ILE A 110 -16.29 16.85 -2.11
C ILE A 110 -16.49 15.39 -1.67
N HIS A 111 -17.69 15.05 -1.18
CA HIS A 111 -18.06 13.67 -0.83
C HIS A 111 -18.35 12.83 -2.06
N THR A 112 -19.00 13.38 -3.10
CA THR A 112 -19.23 12.66 -4.36
C THR A 112 -17.92 12.25 -5.02
N LEU A 113 -16.90 13.12 -4.99
CA LEU A 113 -15.55 12.77 -5.47
C LEU A 113 -14.96 11.57 -4.72
N LEU A 114 -15.13 11.51 -3.39
CA LEU A 114 -14.71 10.37 -2.58
C LEU A 114 -15.44 9.07 -2.97
N VAL A 115 -16.75 9.14 -3.21
CA VAL A 115 -17.54 7.97 -3.64
C VAL A 115 -17.03 7.40 -4.96
N TRP A 116 -16.65 8.25 -5.93
CA TRP A 116 -16.04 7.79 -7.18
C TRP A 116 -14.72 7.04 -6.96
N VAL A 117 -13.87 7.51 -6.05
CA VAL A 117 -12.62 6.81 -5.70
C VAL A 117 -12.92 5.48 -5.01
N ILE A 118 -13.92 5.41 -4.13
CA ILE A 118 -14.34 4.16 -3.47
C ILE A 118 -14.82 3.14 -4.51
N PHE A 119 -15.69 3.57 -5.43
CA PHE A 119 -16.18 2.71 -6.50
C PHE A 119 -15.03 2.16 -7.36
N LEU A 120 -14.07 3.02 -7.74
CA LEU A 120 -12.90 2.60 -8.49
C LEU A 120 -12.02 1.61 -7.69
N THR A 121 -11.84 1.81 -6.39
CA THR A 121 -11.11 0.87 -5.52
C THR A 121 -11.76 -0.50 -5.51
N VAL A 122 -13.09 -0.58 -5.41
CA VAL A 122 -13.82 -1.86 -5.46
C VAL A 122 -13.62 -2.56 -6.81
N LEU A 123 -13.66 -1.82 -7.91
CA LEU A 123 -13.38 -2.38 -9.24
C LEU A 123 -11.95 -2.94 -9.33
N VAL A 124 -10.95 -2.19 -8.86
CA VAL A 124 -9.55 -2.64 -8.85
C VAL A 124 -9.37 -3.87 -7.98
N LEU A 125 -10.05 -3.98 -6.84
CA LEU A 125 -10.02 -5.18 -6.01
C LEU A 125 -10.56 -6.42 -6.75
N VAL A 126 -11.67 -6.28 -7.48
CA VAL A 126 -12.23 -7.38 -8.29
C VAL A 126 -11.25 -7.78 -9.41
N ILE A 127 -10.61 -6.80 -10.06
CA ILE A 127 -9.58 -7.05 -11.08
C ILE A 127 -8.36 -7.74 -10.45
N GLU A 128 -7.94 -7.32 -9.27
CA GLU A 128 -6.80 -7.91 -8.54
C GLU A 128 -7.05 -9.38 -8.20
N MET A 129 -8.29 -9.76 -7.88
CA MET A 129 -8.65 -11.16 -7.66
C MET A 129 -8.39 -12.02 -8.91
N ARG A 130 -8.48 -11.43 -10.12
CA ARG A 130 -8.26 -12.12 -11.40
C ARG A 130 -6.80 -12.10 -11.86
N PHE A 131 -6.03 -11.06 -11.52
CA PHE A 131 -4.65 -10.81 -11.99
C PHE A 131 -3.69 -10.57 -10.82
N ARG A 132 -3.49 -11.60 -9.97
CA ARG A 132 -2.63 -11.50 -8.76
C ARG A 132 -1.13 -11.44 -9.07
N ASP A 133 -0.73 -11.77 -10.30
CA ASP A 133 0.65 -11.73 -10.79
C ASP A 133 1.12 -10.31 -11.17
N GLN A 134 0.17 -9.40 -11.38
CA GLN A 134 0.45 -8.05 -11.85
C GLN A 134 0.68 -7.10 -10.66
N VAL A 135 1.94 -6.68 -10.44
CA VAL A 135 2.32 -5.71 -9.41
C VAL A 135 1.55 -4.38 -9.54
N LEU A 136 1.24 -3.98 -10.77
CA LEU A 136 0.54 -2.74 -11.06
C LEU A 136 -0.84 -2.72 -10.43
N VAL A 137 -1.59 -3.82 -10.45
CA VAL A 137 -2.96 -3.85 -9.89
C VAL A 137 -2.92 -3.67 -8.37
N SER A 138 -1.96 -4.31 -7.70
CA SER A 138 -1.72 -4.13 -6.25
C SER A 138 -1.28 -2.70 -5.89
N LEU A 139 -0.46 -2.07 -6.74
CA LEU A 139 -0.05 -0.68 -6.57
C LEU A 139 -1.22 0.28 -6.81
N THR A 140 -2.06 0.02 -7.83
CA THR A 140 -3.27 0.80 -8.09
C THR A 140 -4.22 0.72 -6.90
N ARG A 141 -4.42 -0.45 -6.29
CA ARG A 141 -5.19 -0.57 -5.03
C ARG A 141 -4.60 0.32 -3.94
N ALA A 142 -3.29 0.20 -3.68
CA ALA A 142 -2.63 0.99 -2.64
C ALA A 142 -2.75 2.50 -2.91
N TYR A 143 -2.66 2.91 -4.18
CA TYR A 143 -2.80 4.30 -4.61
C TYR A 143 -4.21 4.83 -4.33
N LEU A 144 -5.24 4.11 -4.74
CA LEU A 144 -6.61 4.57 -4.55
C LEU A 144 -7.00 4.65 -3.07
N VAL A 145 -6.49 3.74 -2.23
CA VAL A 145 -6.70 3.81 -0.78
C VAL A 145 -5.90 4.95 -0.15
N LEU A 146 -4.70 5.28 -0.66
CA LEU A 146 -3.96 6.47 -0.25
C LEU A 146 -4.77 7.73 -0.56
N VAL A 147 -5.27 7.87 -1.79
CA VAL A 147 -6.10 9.00 -2.23
C VAL A 147 -7.35 9.15 -1.35
N GLN A 148 -8.03 8.05 -0.99
CA GLN A 148 -9.16 8.13 -0.04
C GLN A 148 -8.74 8.72 1.30
N GLY A 149 -7.65 8.21 1.88
CA GLY A 149 -7.19 8.64 3.20
C GLY A 149 -6.74 10.09 3.26
N THR A 150 -5.97 10.52 2.26
CA THR A 150 -5.48 11.90 2.14
C THR A 150 -6.63 12.86 1.76
N TRP A 151 -7.63 12.41 0.99
CA TRP A 151 -8.81 13.21 0.67
C TRP A 151 -9.74 13.39 1.87
N PHE A 152 -9.88 12.40 2.75
CA PHE A 152 -10.59 12.57 4.03
C PHE A 152 -10.00 13.70 4.87
N TRP A 153 -8.68 13.80 4.91
CA TRP A 153 -7.98 14.92 5.54
C TRP A 153 -8.29 16.25 4.83
N GLN A 154 -8.27 16.26 3.49
CA GLN A 154 -8.60 17.44 2.71
C GLN A 154 -10.04 17.92 2.93
N ILE A 155 -11.02 17.02 2.99
CA ILE A 155 -12.41 17.31 3.36
C ILE A 155 -12.49 17.94 4.75
N ALA A 156 -11.76 17.37 5.73
CA ALA A 156 -11.73 17.90 7.08
C ALA A 156 -11.22 19.35 7.13
N PHE A 157 -10.18 19.67 6.34
CA PHE A 157 -9.64 21.02 6.21
C PHE A 157 -10.58 21.98 5.48
N ILE A 158 -11.24 21.54 4.42
CA ILE A 158 -12.19 22.36 3.64
C ILE A 158 -13.40 22.71 4.51
N LEU A 159 -13.95 21.75 5.26
CA LEU A 159 -15.19 21.94 6.03
C LEU A 159 -15.00 22.57 7.41
N TYR A 160 -13.91 22.24 8.13
CA TYR A 160 -13.73 22.65 9.53
C TYR A 160 -12.52 23.56 9.76
N ASN A 161 -12.02 24.19 8.68
CA ASN A 161 -10.86 25.07 8.62
C ASN A 161 -10.21 25.37 10.01
N PRO A 162 -9.14 24.63 10.38
CA PRO A 162 -8.53 24.78 11.70
C PRO A 162 -7.70 26.06 11.84
N LEU A 163 -7.58 26.86 10.76
CA LEU A 163 -6.80 28.09 10.75
C LEU A 163 -7.69 29.30 11.10
N PRO A 164 -7.44 29.99 12.23
CA PRO A 164 -8.32 31.04 12.74
C PRO A 164 -8.41 32.33 11.91
N HIS A 165 -7.57 32.51 10.88
CA HIS A 165 -7.44 33.77 10.11
C HIS A 165 -7.71 33.65 8.60
N SER A 166 -8.04 32.45 8.11
CA SER A 166 -8.41 32.26 6.70
C SER A 166 -9.93 32.33 6.56
N GLY A 167 -10.41 33.03 5.52
CA GLY A 167 -11.85 33.09 5.22
C GLY A 167 -12.46 31.71 5.04
N ASN A 168 -13.70 31.52 5.49
CA ASN A 168 -14.41 30.26 5.34
C ASN A 168 -14.75 29.99 3.88
N TRP A 169 -14.82 28.72 3.51
CA TRP A 169 -15.29 28.30 2.20
C TRP A 169 -16.77 28.63 2.07
N ASP A 170 -17.09 29.48 1.09
CA ASP A 170 -18.47 29.79 0.71
C ASP A 170 -19.04 28.64 -0.14
N PRO A 171 -20.08 27.93 0.32
CA PRO A 171 -20.56 26.70 -0.30
C PRO A 171 -21.33 26.90 -1.61
N ASP A 172 -21.85 28.10 -1.86
CA ASP A 172 -22.71 28.39 -3.02
C ASP A 172 -21.97 29.09 -4.16
N LYS A 173 -20.73 29.51 -3.93
CA LYS A 173 -19.90 30.14 -4.97
C LYS A 173 -19.30 29.10 -5.89
N ARG A 174 -19.73 29.15 -7.16
CA ARG A 174 -19.19 28.32 -8.25
C ARG A 174 -17.65 28.26 -8.29
N ASP A 175 -16.97 29.35 -7.96
CA ASP A 175 -15.51 29.42 -7.96
C ASP A 175 -14.90 28.47 -6.90
N HIS A 176 -15.52 28.33 -5.74
CA HIS A 176 -15.08 27.40 -4.70
C HIS A 176 -15.36 25.93 -5.09
N LEU A 177 -16.47 25.67 -5.79
CA LEU A 177 -16.76 24.35 -6.34
C LEU A 177 -15.69 23.94 -7.37
N LEU A 178 -15.40 24.80 -8.34
CA LEU A 178 -14.38 24.55 -9.36
C LEU A 178 -12.98 24.44 -8.74
N MET A 179 -12.67 25.26 -7.73
CA MET A 179 -11.42 25.17 -6.97
C MET A 179 -11.29 23.83 -6.24
N SER A 180 -12.37 23.30 -5.64
CA SER A 180 -12.33 22.00 -4.96
C SER A 180 -12.05 20.83 -5.92
N ALA A 181 -12.64 20.84 -7.11
CA ALA A 181 -12.37 19.83 -8.14
C ALA A 181 -10.94 19.94 -8.69
N MET A 182 -10.42 21.16 -8.84
CA MET A 182 -9.03 21.39 -9.23
C MET A 182 -8.05 20.89 -8.15
N ILE A 183 -8.32 21.19 -6.87
CA ILE A 183 -7.53 20.68 -5.74
C ILE A 183 -7.54 19.15 -5.76
N PHE A 184 -8.68 18.52 -6.00
CA PHE A 184 -8.78 17.06 -6.13
C PHE A 184 -7.87 16.50 -7.22
N ALA A 185 -7.83 17.13 -8.40
CA ALA A 185 -6.97 16.68 -9.50
C ALA A 185 -5.47 16.80 -9.16
N TRP A 186 -5.05 17.92 -8.58
CA TRP A 186 -3.66 18.11 -8.14
C TRP A 186 -3.28 17.18 -6.99
N HIS A 187 -4.20 16.94 -6.07
CA HIS A 187 -4.06 16.02 -4.95
C HIS A 187 -3.75 14.59 -5.44
N MET A 188 -4.52 14.10 -6.42
CA MET A 188 -4.25 12.80 -7.06
C MET A 188 -2.86 12.73 -7.70
N ALA A 189 -2.40 13.82 -8.33
CA ALA A 189 -1.07 13.89 -8.94
C ALA A 189 0.03 13.87 -7.86
N VAL A 190 -0.15 14.59 -6.75
CA VAL A 190 0.77 14.59 -5.62
C VAL A 190 0.87 13.19 -5.00
N ASP A 191 -0.25 12.52 -4.73
CA ASP A 191 -0.26 11.17 -4.18
C ASP A 191 0.45 10.16 -5.11
N PHE A 192 0.32 10.36 -6.42
CA PHE A 192 1.03 9.53 -7.40
C PHE A 192 2.54 9.75 -7.34
N ILE A 193 2.98 11.01 -7.24
CA ILE A 193 4.40 11.35 -7.07
C ILE A 193 4.95 10.77 -5.77
N VAL A 194 4.21 10.87 -4.66
CA VAL A 194 4.58 10.28 -3.36
C VAL A 194 4.81 8.78 -3.51
N MET A 195 3.90 8.07 -4.18
CA MET A 195 4.04 6.64 -4.47
C MET A 195 5.30 6.33 -5.29
N LEU A 196 5.58 7.12 -6.33
CA LEU A 196 6.79 6.95 -7.15
C LEU A 196 8.08 7.17 -6.34
N VAL A 197 8.11 8.20 -5.49
CA VAL A 197 9.25 8.50 -4.62
C VAL A 197 9.51 7.35 -3.66
N ILE A 198 8.48 6.79 -3.03
CA ILE A 198 8.59 5.60 -2.18
C ILE A 198 9.18 4.43 -2.99
N GLY A 199 8.68 4.21 -4.21
CA GLY A 199 9.20 3.19 -5.12
C GLY A 199 10.69 3.36 -5.43
N VAL A 200 11.15 4.58 -5.71
CA VAL A 200 12.56 4.90 -5.99
C VAL A 200 13.44 4.69 -4.75
N ILE A 201 12.98 5.09 -3.57
CA ILE A 201 13.70 4.89 -2.31
C ILE A 201 13.92 3.39 -2.07
N ILE A 202 12.87 2.58 -2.20
CA ILE A 202 12.93 1.13 -1.98
C ILE A 202 13.79 0.45 -3.04
N ALA A 203 13.68 0.87 -4.30
CA ALA A 203 14.55 0.37 -5.38
C ALA A 203 16.02 0.62 -5.06
N SER A 204 16.34 1.84 -4.60
CA SER A 204 17.69 2.25 -4.25
C SER A 204 18.23 1.46 -3.06
N TYR A 205 17.39 1.24 -2.04
CA TYR A 205 17.73 0.42 -0.88
C TYR A 205 18.05 -1.02 -1.27
N HIS A 206 17.19 -1.65 -2.08
CA HIS A 206 17.39 -3.03 -2.52
C HIS A 206 18.60 -3.20 -3.44
N ARG A 207 18.86 -2.25 -4.35
CA ARG A 207 20.06 -2.27 -5.20
C ARG A 207 21.35 -2.17 -4.39
N ARG A 208 21.39 -1.29 -3.38
CA ARG A 208 22.55 -1.15 -2.49
C ARG A 208 22.82 -2.43 -1.69
N ASN A 209 21.77 -3.01 -1.11
CA ASN A 209 21.91 -4.22 -0.30
C ASN A 209 22.25 -5.45 -1.15
N GLY A 210 21.67 -5.58 -2.35
CA GLY A 210 22.01 -6.65 -3.30
C GLY A 210 23.47 -6.59 -3.76
N ALA A 211 23.98 -5.39 -4.05
CA ALA A 211 25.39 -5.20 -4.40
C ALA A 211 26.34 -5.56 -3.24
N SER A 212 25.97 -5.18 -2.01
CA SER A 212 26.72 -5.57 -0.81
C SER A 212 26.76 -7.09 -0.61
N HIS A 213 25.63 -7.77 -0.82
CA HIS A 213 25.56 -9.22 -0.61
C HIS A 213 26.36 -10.00 -1.66
N HIS A 214 26.29 -9.60 -2.93
CA HIS A 214 27.07 -10.22 -4.00
C HIS A 214 28.58 -10.07 -3.76
N HIS A 215 29.03 -8.91 -3.29
CA HIS A 215 30.44 -8.69 -2.95
C HIS A 215 30.89 -9.59 -1.79
N SER A 216 30.08 -9.71 -0.73
CA SER A 216 30.37 -10.61 0.39
C SER A 216 30.35 -12.09 0.01
N ASP A 217 29.46 -12.50 -0.90
CA ASP A 217 29.41 -13.87 -1.40
C ASP A 217 30.65 -14.20 -2.26
N GLU A 218 31.10 -13.27 -3.12
CA GLU A 218 32.34 -13.41 -3.89
C GLU A 218 33.58 -13.46 -3.01
N GLU A 219 33.68 -12.58 -2.00
CA GLU A 219 34.76 -12.61 -1.00
C GLU A 219 34.73 -13.91 -0.19
N GLY A 220 33.56 -14.38 0.22
CA GLY A 220 33.40 -15.66 0.93
C GLY A 220 33.81 -16.86 0.07
N VAL A 221 33.46 -16.87 -1.21
CA VAL A 221 33.88 -17.92 -2.16
C VAL A 221 35.39 -17.87 -2.38
N THR A 222 35.98 -16.70 -2.64
CA THR A 222 37.45 -16.57 -2.80
C THR A 222 38.20 -16.96 -1.53
N MET A 223 37.69 -16.61 -0.36
CA MET A 223 38.28 -16.99 0.93
C MET A 223 38.15 -18.50 1.21
N ASN A 224 37.09 -19.16 0.75
CA ASN A 224 36.95 -20.63 0.81
C ASN A 224 37.91 -21.36 -0.16
N LEU A 225 38.29 -20.73 -1.27
CA LEU A 225 39.26 -21.27 -2.22
C LEU A 225 40.71 -21.15 -1.73
N ILE A 226 41.00 -20.20 -0.84
CA ILE A 226 42.32 -19.94 -0.26
C ILE A 226 42.37 -20.53 1.15
N LYS A 227 42.93 -21.73 1.31
CA LYS A 227 43.18 -22.31 2.64
C LYS A 227 44.67 -22.17 2.99
N GLN A 228 45.00 -21.64 4.16
CA GLN A 228 46.38 -21.66 4.64
C GLN A 228 46.76 -23.02 5.21
N ASP A 229 47.91 -23.54 4.78
CA ASP A 229 48.61 -24.68 5.39
C ASP A 229 49.13 -24.33 6.80
N HIS A 230 49.42 -25.33 7.62
CA HIS A 230 50.07 -25.21 8.93
C HIS A 230 51.40 -24.43 8.88
N ASN A 231 52.05 -24.35 7.72
CA ASN A 231 53.26 -23.57 7.48
C ASN A 231 53.00 -22.13 7.00
N GLY A 232 51.73 -21.66 6.99
CA GLY A 232 51.34 -20.31 6.58
C GLY A 232 51.27 -20.06 5.07
N ARG A 233 51.48 -21.09 4.24
CA ARG A 233 51.40 -20.98 2.77
C ARG A 233 49.94 -21.07 2.31
N ALA A 234 49.52 -20.15 1.44
CA ALA A 234 48.19 -20.19 0.83
C ALA A 234 48.12 -21.32 -0.22
N ILE A 235 47.20 -22.27 -0.04
CA ILE A 235 46.89 -23.34 -0.99
C ILE A 235 45.61 -22.94 -1.73
N LEU A 236 45.71 -22.81 -3.04
CA LEU A 236 44.57 -22.55 -3.93
C LEU A 236 43.89 -23.89 -4.26
N LYS A 237 42.61 -24.04 -3.95
CA LYS A 237 41.81 -25.16 -4.47
C LYS A 237 41.51 -24.92 -5.95
N LEU A 238 42.35 -25.44 -6.84
CA LEU A 238 41.94 -25.66 -8.22
C LEU A 238 40.91 -26.79 -8.20
N ALA A 239 39.67 -26.50 -8.61
CA ALA A 239 38.73 -27.57 -8.92
C ALA A 239 39.33 -28.35 -10.10
N ASP A 240 39.69 -29.61 -9.88
CA ASP A 240 40.07 -30.52 -10.95
C ASP A 240 38.89 -30.56 -11.93
N SER A 241 39.09 -29.92 -13.09
CA SER A 241 38.29 -30.18 -14.27
C SER A 241 38.74 -31.54 -14.80
N ASP A 242 38.18 -32.61 -14.24
CA ASP A 242 38.25 -33.95 -14.81
C ASP A 242 37.68 -33.88 -16.23
N SER A 243 38.58 -33.70 -17.20
CA SER A 243 38.33 -33.94 -18.62
C SER A 243 39.02 -35.25 -18.98
N ASP A 244 38.40 -36.35 -18.54
CA ASP A 244 38.71 -37.70 -19.01
C ASP A 244 38.37 -37.78 -20.51
N PHE A 245 39.33 -37.42 -21.36
CA PHE A 245 39.32 -37.81 -22.77
C PHE A 245 39.88 -39.25 -22.86
N GLU A 246 38.97 -40.22 -22.73
CA GLU A 246 39.26 -41.64 -22.92
C GLU A 246 39.55 -41.90 -24.41
N TYR A 247 40.80 -42.24 -24.75
CA TYR A 247 41.19 -42.68 -26.09
C TYR A 247 40.80 -44.15 -26.27
N GLU A 248 39.68 -44.42 -26.94
CA GLU A 248 39.32 -45.77 -27.37
C GLU A 248 40.17 -46.18 -28.58
N LYS A 249 41.15 -47.06 -28.36
CA LYS A 249 41.90 -47.73 -29.43
C LYS A 249 41.06 -48.85 -30.02
N THR A 250 40.53 -48.63 -31.23
CA THR A 250 39.96 -49.70 -32.06
C THR A 250 41.08 -50.57 -32.64
N ASN A 251 41.07 -51.86 -32.30
CA ASN A 251 41.77 -52.93 -33.03
C ASN A 251 40.76 -53.63 -33.94
#